data_AF-A0A800JYI9-F1
#
_entry.id   AF-A0A800JYI9-F1
#
_cell.length_a   1.000
_cell.length_b   1.000
_cell.length_c   1.000
_cell.angle_alpha   90.00
_cell.angle_beta   90.00
_cell.angle_gamma   90.00
#
_symmetry.space_group_name_H-M   'P 1'
#
loop_
_entity.id
_entity.type
_entity.pdbx_description
1 polymer ?
#
loop_
_entity_poly.entity_id
_entity_poly.type
_entity_poly.pdbx_seq_one_letter_code
_entity_poly.pdbx_strand_id
1 'polypeptide(L)'
;MRDATSLQTVLNATSGALLGALLLASPSFASEAEKPRDIEYPPSISAPASQSQEEVDAKSDGCVSCHTSSDRKTMHRSGSVDLGCVDCHGGDAGVFNPPGSEMHSEPYDEAKHRSHVQPRYPETWGLEGDHAERPVRTYTLYNREAQQYIRFRNPGDFRAAEQIVDANLRSLMATNAMFWNGAAYNNGILPGKRPIVGEAYSPDGVPIMLKAPDDFPWTPEYTKAGVIPSIVPLPAWETIPPADNFRVFERGGRNITNLFPEVGLPNRFEEPGRPDIRQSNR
;
A
#
# COMPACT_ATOMS: atom_id res chain seq x y z
N MET A 1 -25.55 20.31 72.31
CA MET A 1 -24.51 20.16 71.27
C MET A 1 -24.76 18.82 70.61
N ARG A 2 -25.35 18.80 69.41
CA ARG A 2 -25.57 17.57 68.63
C ARG A 2 -24.36 17.38 67.73
N ASP A 3 -23.73 16.21 67.83
CA ASP A 3 -22.45 15.84 67.22
C ASP A 3 -22.42 16.08 65.70
N ALA A 4 -21.67 17.10 65.29
CA ALA A 4 -21.38 17.41 63.90
C ALA A 4 -20.47 16.36 63.22
N THR A 5 -19.85 15.48 64.00
CA THR A 5 -18.93 14.42 63.55
C THR A 5 -19.65 13.25 62.89
N SER A 6 -20.88 12.89 63.29
CA SER A 6 -21.57 11.73 62.69
C SER A 6 -22.10 11.99 61.28
N LEU A 7 -22.42 13.25 60.95
CA LEU A 7 -22.93 13.65 59.64
C LEU A 7 -21.84 13.64 58.56
N GLN A 8 -20.59 13.96 58.90
CA GLN A 8 -19.47 13.94 57.95
C GLN A 8 -19.04 12.52 57.58
N THR A 9 -19.10 11.57 58.51
CA THR A 9 -18.72 10.17 58.25
C THR A 9 -19.73 9.47 57.33
N VAL A 10 -21.03 9.77 57.49
CA VAL A 10 -22.09 9.21 56.62
C VAL A 10 -22.02 9.82 55.22
N LEU A 11 -21.79 11.13 55.09
CA LEU A 11 -21.65 11.78 53.77
C LEU A 11 -20.47 11.18 52.97
N ASN A 12 -19.31 11.01 53.60
CA ASN A 12 -18.11 10.50 52.94
C ASN A 12 -18.25 9.02 52.53
N ALA A 13 -18.95 8.20 53.33
CA ALA A 13 -19.21 6.80 52.99
C ALA A 13 -20.19 6.67 51.81
N THR A 14 -21.22 7.53 51.73
CA THR A 14 -22.17 7.53 50.61
C THR A 14 -21.58 8.07 49.31
N SER A 15 -20.71 9.10 49.37
CA SER A 15 -20.02 9.64 48.19
C SER A 15 -18.95 8.69 47.64
N GLY A 16 -18.24 7.95 48.50
CA GLY A 16 -17.28 6.94 48.07
C GLY A 16 -17.94 5.72 47.42
N ALA A 17 -19.09 5.28 47.94
CA ALA A 17 -19.85 4.16 47.37
C ALA A 17 -20.50 4.51 46.02
N LEU A 18 -21.00 5.75 45.83
CA LEU A 18 -21.52 6.19 44.53
C LEU A 18 -20.41 6.36 43.47
N LEU A 19 -19.22 6.85 43.84
CA LEU A 19 -18.09 6.94 42.90
C LEU A 19 -17.56 5.55 42.51
N GLY A 20 -17.49 4.61 43.46
CA GLY A 20 -17.07 3.23 43.19
C GLY A 20 -18.05 2.47 42.30
N ALA A 21 -19.36 2.71 42.45
CA ALA A 21 -20.39 2.10 41.60
C ALA A 21 -20.43 2.69 40.19
N LEU A 22 -20.12 3.98 40.00
CA LEU A 22 -20.01 4.59 38.66
C LEU A 22 -18.78 4.11 37.88
N LEU A 23 -17.67 3.78 38.56
CA LEU A 23 -16.44 3.30 37.90
C LEU A 23 -16.50 1.82 37.49
N LEU A 24 -17.35 1.01 38.13
CA LEU A 24 -17.51 -0.42 37.81
C LEU A 24 -18.59 -0.73 36.77
N ALA A 25 -19.41 0.27 36.41
CA ALA A 25 -20.54 0.13 35.50
C ALA A 25 -20.36 0.89 34.18
N SER A 26 -19.12 1.22 33.81
CA SER A 26 -18.83 1.62 32.42
C SER A 26 -18.69 0.34 31.60
N PRO A 27 -19.68 -0.07 30.79
CA PRO A 27 -19.43 -1.08 29.77
C PRO A 27 -18.31 -0.52 28.90
N SER A 28 -17.14 -1.16 28.95
CA SER A 28 -16.15 -1.03 27.90
C SER A 28 -16.80 -1.64 26.66
N PHE A 29 -17.52 -0.82 25.91
CA PHE A 29 -17.88 -1.15 24.53
C PHE A 29 -16.58 -1.20 23.75
N ALA A 30 -15.94 -2.36 23.71
CA ALA A 30 -15.06 -2.66 22.62
C ALA A 30 -15.93 -2.56 21.36
N SER A 31 -15.64 -1.60 20.47
CA SER A 31 -16.19 -1.62 19.12
C SER A 31 -15.75 -2.95 18.52
N GLU A 32 -16.68 -3.90 18.41
CA GLU A 32 -16.44 -5.14 17.70
C GLU A 32 -16.27 -4.73 16.24
N ALA A 33 -15.04 -4.89 15.72
CA ALA A 33 -14.77 -4.62 14.32
C ALA A 33 -15.61 -5.57 13.46
N GLU A 34 -16.13 -5.06 12.33
CA GLU A 34 -16.89 -5.86 11.36
C GLU A 34 -16.15 -7.17 11.05
N LYS A 35 -16.88 -8.27 11.11
CA LYS A 35 -16.36 -9.59 10.75
C LYS A 35 -16.34 -9.72 9.23
N PRO A 36 -15.25 -10.25 8.64
CA PRO A 36 -15.21 -10.44 7.20
C PRO A 36 -16.32 -11.40 6.77
N ARG A 37 -17.03 -11.04 5.71
CA ARG A 37 -17.89 -11.97 4.98
C ARG A 37 -17.06 -13.15 4.46
N ASP A 38 -17.67 -14.32 4.48
CA ASP A 38 -17.14 -15.53 3.85
C ASP A 38 -17.53 -15.49 2.36
N ILE A 39 -16.58 -15.08 1.52
CA ILE A 39 -16.77 -14.92 0.07
C ILE A 39 -15.68 -15.70 -0.61
N GLU A 40 -16.07 -16.64 -1.46
CA GLU A 40 -15.17 -17.29 -2.39
C GLU A 40 -15.01 -16.40 -3.62
N TYR A 41 -13.81 -15.87 -3.80
CA TYR A 41 -13.47 -15.09 -4.98
C TYR A 41 -12.94 -15.99 -6.07
N PRO A 42 -13.36 -15.79 -7.34
CA PRO A 42 -12.70 -16.47 -8.44
C PRO A 42 -11.22 -16.09 -8.46
N PRO A 43 -10.34 -17.01 -8.88
CA PRO A 43 -8.94 -16.70 -9.03
C PRO A 43 -8.79 -15.53 -10.01
N SER A 44 -8.00 -14.54 -9.61
CA SER A 44 -7.58 -13.48 -10.51
C SER A 44 -6.79 -14.13 -11.66
N ILE A 45 -7.24 -13.88 -12.90
CA ILE A 45 -6.52 -14.30 -14.10
C ILE A 45 -5.63 -13.13 -14.53
N SER A 46 -4.37 -13.43 -14.85
CA SER A 46 -3.44 -12.49 -15.47
C SER A 46 -4.02 -11.93 -16.76
N ALA A 47 -3.81 -10.63 -16.98
CA ALA A 47 -4.11 -10.01 -18.26
C ALA A 47 -3.31 -10.73 -19.37
N PRO A 48 -3.94 -11.08 -20.50
CA PRO A 48 -3.25 -11.73 -21.59
C PRO A 48 -2.22 -10.77 -22.22
N ALA A 49 -1.10 -11.32 -22.71
CA ALA A 49 -0.11 -10.52 -23.43
C ALA A 49 -0.66 -9.95 -24.75
N SER A 50 -1.61 -10.65 -25.36
CA SER A 50 -2.36 -10.23 -26.55
C SER A 50 -3.68 -10.99 -26.62
N GLN A 51 -4.71 -10.37 -27.18
CA GLN A 51 -6.03 -10.99 -27.43
C GLN A 51 -6.70 -10.31 -28.62
N SER A 52 -7.72 -10.93 -29.20
CA SER A 52 -8.49 -10.35 -30.31
C SER A 52 -9.43 -9.24 -29.83
N GLN A 53 -9.91 -8.41 -30.76
CA GLN A 53 -10.89 -7.37 -30.42
C GLN A 53 -12.19 -7.97 -29.89
N GLU A 54 -12.60 -9.12 -30.42
CA GLU A 54 -13.79 -9.84 -29.96
C GLU A 54 -13.65 -10.30 -28.49
N GLU A 55 -12.45 -10.72 -28.08
CA GLU A 55 -12.17 -11.08 -26.68
C GLU A 55 -12.19 -9.84 -25.77
N VAL A 56 -11.64 -8.71 -26.24
CA VAL A 56 -11.71 -7.42 -25.52
C VAL A 56 -13.15 -6.99 -25.31
N ASP A 57 -13.97 -7.06 -26.36
CA ASP A 57 -15.38 -6.67 -26.33
C ASP A 57 -16.17 -7.60 -25.39
N ALA A 58 -16.00 -8.92 -25.50
CA ALA A 58 -16.64 -9.89 -24.60
C ALA A 58 -16.29 -9.65 -23.11
N LYS A 59 -15.08 -9.18 -22.83
CA LYS A 59 -14.58 -8.82 -21.50
C LYS A 59 -14.98 -7.41 -21.03
N SER A 60 -15.74 -6.67 -21.83
CA SER A 60 -16.11 -5.28 -21.57
C SER A 60 -17.60 -5.01 -21.70
N ASP A 61 -18.32 -5.72 -22.57
CA ASP A 61 -19.69 -5.42 -23.00
C ASP A 61 -20.69 -5.30 -21.85
N GLY A 62 -20.67 -6.22 -20.88
CA GLY A 62 -21.53 -6.10 -19.69
C GLY A 62 -21.20 -4.86 -18.86
N CYS A 63 -19.92 -4.51 -18.72
CA CYS A 63 -19.49 -3.32 -17.99
C CYS A 63 -19.98 -2.04 -18.66
N VAL A 64 -19.78 -1.91 -19.99
CA VAL A 64 -20.18 -0.71 -20.75
C VAL A 64 -21.69 -0.56 -20.91
N SER A 65 -22.48 -1.61 -20.67
CA SER A 65 -23.94 -1.50 -20.62
C SER A 65 -24.46 -0.64 -19.45
N CYS A 66 -23.69 -0.54 -18.37
CA CYS A 66 -23.92 0.39 -17.24
C CYS A 66 -22.97 1.60 -17.30
N HIS A 67 -21.71 1.38 -17.63
CA HIS A 67 -20.64 2.41 -17.70
C HIS A 67 -20.48 2.95 -19.12
N THR A 68 -21.50 3.66 -19.59
CA THR A 68 -21.55 4.17 -20.97
C THR A 68 -20.61 5.36 -21.23
N SER A 69 -20.26 6.10 -20.18
CA SER A 69 -19.37 7.26 -20.21
C SER A 69 -17.97 6.91 -19.71
N SER A 70 -17.22 6.14 -20.52
CA SER A 70 -15.79 5.92 -20.32
C SER A 70 -14.97 6.83 -21.24
N ASP A 71 -13.84 7.36 -20.77
CA ASP A 71 -12.93 8.14 -21.63
C ASP A 71 -12.44 7.33 -22.84
N ARG A 72 -12.22 6.01 -22.66
CA ARG A 72 -11.78 5.06 -23.70
C ARG A 72 -12.21 3.64 -23.35
N LYS A 73 -12.62 2.86 -24.36
CA LYS A 73 -13.01 1.45 -24.20
C LYS A 73 -11.90 0.55 -23.63
N THR A 74 -10.65 0.76 -24.03
CA THR A 74 -9.50 -0.03 -23.55
C THR A 74 -8.73 0.63 -22.41
N MET A 75 -9.16 1.80 -21.93
CA MET A 75 -8.44 2.64 -20.94
C MET A 75 -7.00 3.08 -21.34
N HIS A 76 -6.49 2.65 -22.50
CA HIS A 76 -5.14 2.95 -22.99
C HIS A 76 -5.19 3.80 -24.27
N ARG A 77 -4.56 4.99 -24.24
CA ARG A 77 -4.60 5.95 -25.36
C ARG A 77 -3.85 5.48 -26.61
N SER A 78 -2.76 4.74 -26.44
CA SER A 78 -1.84 4.38 -27.53
C SER A 78 -2.41 3.37 -28.52
N GLY A 79 -3.47 2.64 -28.14
CA GLY A 79 -4.02 1.53 -28.93
C GLY A 79 -3.06 0.35 -29.10
N SER A 80 -1.97 0.32 -28.33
CA SER A 80 -0.98 -0.77 -28.34
C SER A 80 -1.30 -1.86 -27.33
N VAL A 81 -2.40 -1.71 -26.61
CA VAL A 81 -2.81 -2.56 -25.49
C VAL A 81 -4.29 -2.84 -25.67
N ASP A 82 -4.57 -4.11 -25.99
CA ASP A 82 -5.90 -4.65 -26.19
C ASP A 82 -6.32 -5.37 -24.92
N LEU A 83 -6.93 -4.63 -23.99
CA LEU A 83 -7.42 -5.12 -22.70
C LEU A 83 -8.90 -4.78 -22.53
N GLY A 84 -9.68 -5.75 -22.04
CA GLY A 84 -11.06 -5.53 -21.62
C GLY A 84 -11.15 -5.03 -20.18
N CYS A 85 -12.33 -4.56 -19.77
CA CYS A 85 -12.54 -4.00 -18.43
C CYS A 85 -12.13 -4.98 -17.32
N VAL A 86 -12.53 -6.25 -17.44
CA VAL A 86 -12.25 -7.27 -16.41
C VAL A 86 -10.79 -7.74 -16.41
N ASP A 87 -10.02 -7.51 -17.48
CA ASP A 87 -8.57 -7.82 -17.49
C ASP A 87 -7.79 -6.93 -16.51
N CYS A 88 -8.32 -5.76 -16.15
CA CYS A 88 -7.71 -4.89 -15.14
C CYS A 88 -8.52 -4.89 -13.83
N HIS A 89 -9.83 -4.75 -13.89
CA HIS A 89 -10.68 -4.59 -12.71
C HIS A 89 -11.21 -5.90 -12.11
N GLY A 90 -11.24 -7.00 -12.87
CA GLY A 90 -12.03 -8.19 -12.50
C GLY A 90 -13.54 -7.93 -12.58
N GLY A 91 -14.33 -8.74 -11.86
CA GLY A 91 -15.79 -8.73 -11.96
C GLY A 91 -16.33 -9.63 -13.08
N ASP A 92 -17.63 -9.55 -13.35
CA ASP A 92 -18.31 -10.37 -14.35
C ASP A 92 -18.83 -9.53 -15.53
N ALA A 93 -18.15 -9.65 -16.68
CA ALA A 93 -18.54 -8.99 -17.93
C ALA A 93 -19.76 -9.63 -18.61
N GLY A 94 -20.21 -10.80 -18.16
CA GLY A 94 -21.41 -11.47 -18.68
C GLY A 94 -22.72 -10.91 -18.11
N VAL A 95 -22.66 -10.02 -17.13
CA VAL A 95 -23.83 -9.37 -16.53
C VAL A 95 -24.08 -8.01 -17.19
N PHE A 96 -25.25 -7.88 -17.81
CA PHE A 96 -25.68 -6.67 -18.51
C PHE A 96 -26.71 -5.89 -17.71
N ASN A 97 -26.76 -4.59 -17.97
CA ASN A 97 -27.83 -3.70 -17.55
C ASN A 97 -29.19 -4.24 -18.06
N PRO A 98 -30.15 -4.57 -17.19
CA PRO A 98 -31.46 -5.03 -17.62
C PRO A 98 -32.18 -3.98 -18.48
N PRO A 99 -32.80 -4.36 -19.60
CA PRO A 99 -33.49 -3.42 -20.49
C PRO A 99 -34.54 -2.59 -19.76
N GLY A 100 -34.45 -1.27 -19.90
CA GLY A 100 -35.39 -0.34 -19.27
C GLY A 100 -35.20 -0.15 -17.76
N SER A 101 -34.14 -0.70 -17.16
CA SER A 101 -33.83 -0.42 -15.76
C SER A 101 -33.18 0.96 -15.61
N GLU A 102 -33.62 1.69 -14.58
CA GLU A 102 -33.05 2.98 -14.21
C GLU A 102 -31.98 2.78 -13.14
N MET A 103 -31.01 3.70 -13.05
CA MET A 103 -30.01 3.68 -11.99
C MET A 103 -30.70 3.69 -10.61
N HIS A 104 -30.25 2.81 -9.69
CA HIS A 104 -30.86 2.59 -8.37
C HIS A 104 -32.25 1.92 -8.38
N SER A 105 -32.72 1.41 -9.51
CA SER A 105 -33.85 0.49 -9.52
C SER A 105 -33.42 -0.90 -9.02
N GLU A 106 -34.34 -1.67 -8.45
CA GLU A 106 -34.06 -3.02 -7.94
C GLU A 106 -33.38 -3.93 -8.98
N PRO A 107 -33.83 -4.00 -10.27
CA PRO A 107 -33.13 -4.80 -11.28
C PRO A 107 -31.72 -4.30 -11.59
N TYR A 108 -31.49 -2.99 -11.56
CA TYR A 108 -30.18 -2.38 -11.79
C TYR A 108 -29.22 -2.73 -10.65
N ASP A 109 -29.68 -2.61 -9.41
CA ASP A 109 -28.87 -2.89 -8.24
C ASP A 109 -28.56 -4.39 -8.08
N GLU A 110 -29.48 -5.28 -8.47
CA GLU A 110 -29.22 -6.72 -8.55
C GLU A 110 -28.13 -7.05 -9.59
N ALA A 111 -28.24 -6.46 -10.79
CA ALA A 111 -27.22 -6.64 -11.84
C ALA A 111 -25.86 -6.09 -11.39
N LYS A 112 -25.83 -4.92 -10.76
CA LYS A 112 -24.62 -4.33 -10.16
C LYS A 112 -24.02 -5.23 -9.08
N HIS A 113 -24.83 -5.80 -8.20
CA HIS A 113 -24.37 -6.69 -7.14
C HIS A 113 -23.72 -7.96 -7.70
N ARG A 114 -24.29 -8.51 -8.78
CA ARG A 114 -23.75 -9.69 -9.46
C ARG A 114 -22.48 -9.40 -10.26
N SER A 115 -22.38 -8.25 -10.91
CA SER A 115 -21.24 -7.91 -11.77
C SER A 115 -20.03 -7.40 -10.99
N HIS A 116 -20.26 -6.63 -9.92
CA HIS A 116 -19.20 -6.04 -9.11
C HIS A 116 -18.60 -7.06 -8.16
N VAL A 117 -17.27 -6.99 -8.00
CA VAL A 117 -16.58 -7.72 -6.94
C VAL A 117 -17.07 -7.21 -5.59
N GLN A 118 -17.59 -8.12 -4.75
CA GLN A 118 -18.13 -7.78 -3.44
C GLN A 118 -17.00 -7.66 -2.41
N PRO A 119 -17.04 -6.70 -1.46
CA PRO A 119 -16.05 -6.61 -0.39
C PRO A 119 -16.36 -7.59 0.74
N ARG A 120 -15.32 -7.95 1.51
CA ARG A 120 -15.48 -8.68 2.76
C ARG A 120 -16.05 -7.82 3.89
N TYR A 121 -15.88 -6.49 3.80
CA TYR A 121 -16.26 -5.54 4.86
C TYR A 121 -17.21 -4.42 4.36
N PRO A 122 -18.40 -4.75 3.84
CA PRO A 122 -19.32 -3.75 3.28
C PRO A 122 -19.67 -2.60 4.24
N GLU A 123 -19.84 -2.84 5.53
CA GLU A 123 -20.13 -1.80 6.53
C GLU A 123 -18.95 -0.83 6.64
N THR A 124 -17.75 -1.37 6.78
CA THR A 124 -16.51 -0.60 6.91
C THR A 124 -16.20 0.22 5.65
N TRP A 125 -16.59 -0.30 4.48
CA TRP A 125 -16.49 0.44 3.21
C TRP A 125 -17.62 1.47 3.01
N GLY A 126 -18.58 1.58 3.93
CA GLY A 126 -19.70 2.53 3.84
C GLY A 126 -20.66 2.19 2.70
N LEU A 127 -20.83 0.91 2.39
CA LEU A 127 -21.68 0.43 1.30
C LEU A 127 -23.11 0.07 1.75
N GLU A 128 -23.40 0.21 3.04
CA GLU A 128 -24.74 0.02 3.59
C GLU A 128 -25.54 1.33 3.56
N GLY A 129 -26.80 1.24 3.14
CA GLY A 129 -27.72 2.37 3.05
C GLY A 129 -27.90 2.95 1.64
N ASP A 130 -28.69 4.02 1.54
CA ASP A 130 -29.15 4.61 0.28
C ASP A 130 -28.04 5.32 -0.51
N HIS A 131 -26.85 5.50 0.10
CA HIS A 131 -25.70 6.13 -0.51
C HIS A 131 -24.44 5.34 -0.16
N ALA A 132 -23.84 4.67 -1.14
CA ALA A 132 -22.47 4.19 -1.02
C ALA A 132 -21.57 5.41 -0.78
N GLU A 133 -21.14 5.61 0.46
CA GLU A 133 -20.25 6.71 0.78
C GLU A 133 -18.90 6.47 0.09
N ARG A 134 -18.14 7.53 -0.21
CA ARG A 134 -16.74 7.39 -0.62
C ARG A 134 -15.92 7.38 0.66
N PRO A 135 -15.58 6.20 1.21
CA PRO A 135 -14.90 6.14 2.50
C PRO A 135 -13.60 6.95 2.43
N VAL A 136 -13.42 7.82 3.41
CA VAL A 136 -12.21 8.61 3.56
C VAL A 136 -11.14 7.77 4.23
N ARG A 137 -9.86 7.98 3.86
CA ARG A 137 -8.70 7.34 4.52
C ARG A 137 -8.74 5.80 4.48
N THR A 138 -9.12 5.24 3.34
CA THR A 138 -9.22 3.79 3.08
C THR A 138 -7.88 3.04 3.10
N TYR A 139 -6.75 3.73 3.24
CA TYR A 139 -5.40 3.17 3.15
C TYR A 139 -5.19 1.94 4.03
N THR A 140 -5.73 1.92 5.24
CA THR A 140 -5.63 0.78 6.17
C THR A 140 -6.69 -0.30 5.90
N LEU A 141 -7.82 0.05 5.28
CA LEU A 141 -8.87 -0.91 4.90
C LEU A 141 -8.38 -1.86 3.81
N TYR A 142 -7.62 -1.34 2.86
CA TYR A 142 -6.97 -2.16 1.84
C TYR A 142 -6.11 -3.28 2.43
N ASN A 143 -5.53 -3.12 3.64
CA ASN A 143 -4.68 -4.16 4.24
C ASN A 143 -5.48 -5.34 4.81
N ARG A 144 -6.79 -5.21 4.97
CA ARG A 144 -7.66 -6.23 5.56
C ARG A 144 -8.53 -6.94 4.52
N GLU A 145 -8.64 -6.35 3.33
CA GLU A 145 -9.58 -6.73 2.28
C GLU A 145 -9.01 -7.78 1.33
N ALA A 146 -9.89 -8.47 0.60
CA ALA A 146 -9.51 -9.40 -0.45
C ALA A 146 -8.85 -8.69 -1.64
N GLN A 147 -7.78 -9.28 -2.16
CA GLN A 147 -6.99 -8.79 -3.30
C GLN A 147 -7.87 -8.46 -4.53
N GLN A 148 -8.92 -9.26 -4.78
CA GLN A 148 -9.86 -9.08 -5.88
C GLN A 148 -10.67 -7.79 -5.74
N TYR A 149 -11.12 -7.44 -4.53
CA TYR A 149 -11.84 -6.20 -4.31
C TYR A 149 -10.90 -4.99 -4.38
N ILE A 150 -9.67 -5.14 -3.89
CA ILE A 150 -8.61 -4.13 -4.05
C ILE A 150 -8.37 -3.85 -5.54
N ARG A 151 -8.19 -4.90 -6.35
CA ARG A 151 -8.03 -4.81 -7.81
C ARG A 151 -9.21 -4.10 -8.47
N PHE A 152 -10.43 -4.45 -8.09
CA PHE A 152 -11.65 -3.84 -8.62
C PHE A 152 -11.70 -2.32 -8.37
N ARG A 153 -11.38 -1.90 -7.14
CA ARG A 153 -11.38 -0.49 -6.71
C ARG A 153 -10.18 0.30 -7.23
N ASN A 154 -9.00 -0.33 -7.25
CA ASN A 154 -7.72 0.26 -7.57
C ASN A 154 -6.86 -0.75 -8.36
N PRO A 155 -7.09 -0.88 -9.68
CA PRO A 155 -6.32 -1.81 -10.52
C PRO A 155 -4.84 -1.43 -10.64
N GLY A 156 -4.45 -0.26 -10.16
CA GLY A 156 -3.05 0.18 -10.06
C GLY A 156 -2.35 -0.20 -8.76
N ASP A 157 -3.03 -0.82 -7.79
CA ASP A 157 -2.38 -1.32 -6.58
C ASP A 157 -1.50 -2.52 -6.91
N PHE A 158 -0.17 -2.36 -6.79
CA PHE A 158 0.77 -3.42 -7.16
C PHE A 158 0.61 -4.70 -6.33
N ARG A 159 0.05 -4.63 -5.12
CA ARG A 159 -0.24 -5.84 -4.33
C ARG A 159 -1.35 -6.66 -4.96
N ALA A 160 -2.27 -6.03 -5.69
CA ALA A 160 -3.39 -6.69 -6.35
C ALA A 160 -3.16 -6.89 -7.87
N ALA A 161 -2.23 -6.14 -8.45
CA ALA A 161 -1.91 -6.13 -9.87
C ALA A 161 -0.66 -6.95 -10.23
N GLU A 162 -0.08 -7.74 -9.31
CA GLU A 162 1.12 -8.57 -9.55
C GLU A 162 1.00 -9.42 -10.84
N GLN A 163 -0.23 -9.82 -11.17
CA GLN A 163 -0.53 -10.65 -12.33
C GLN A 163 -0.64 -9.89 -13.67
N ILE A 164 -0.59 -8.55 -13.65
CA ILE A 164 -0.78 -7.69 -14.83
C ILE A 164 0.50 -6.95 -15.21
N VAL A 165 1.36 -6.59 -14.23
CA VAL A 165 2.61 -5.84 -14.52
C VAL A 165 3.81 -6.35 -13.71
N ASP A 166 4.27 -7.55 -14.02
CA ASP A 166 5.48 -8.17 -13.45
C ASP A 166 6.73 -7.27 -13.54
N ALA A 167 6.80 -6.42 -14.57
CA ALA A 167 7.86 -5.43 -14.73
C ALA A 167 7.95 -4.41 -13.58
N ASN A 168 6.83 -4.08 -12.93
CA ASN A 168 6.83 -3.13 -11.81
C ASN A 168 7.42 -3.75 -10.54
N LEU A 169 7.20 -5.05 -10.29
CA LEU A 169 7.78 -5.75 -9.14
C LEU A 169 9.31 -5.68 -9.13
N ARG A 170 9.93 -5.72 -10.32
CA ARG A 170 11.39 -5.64 -10.49
C ARG A 170 11.89 -4.22 -10.77
N SER A 171 11.02 -3.21 -10.71
CA SER A 171 11.41 -1.81 -10.88
C SER A 171 12.25 -1.30 -9.72
N LEU A 172 13.16 -0.37 -10.00
CA LEU A 172 13.91 0.34 -8.95
C LEU A 172 13.00 1.18 -8.04
N MET A 173 11.83 1.61 -8.52
CA MET A 173 10.86 2.36 -7.73
C MET A 173 10.07 1.47 -6.76
N ALA A 174 9.97 0.17 -7.05
CA ALA A 174 9.35 -0.80 -6.14
C ALA A 174 10.37 -1.34 -5.15
N THR A 175 11.59 -1.64 -5.62
CA THR A 175 12.60 -2.32 -4.81
C THR A 175 13.52 -1.39 -4.03
N ASN A 176 13.65 -0.13 -4.44
CA ASN A 176 14.60 0.83 -3.89
C ASN A 176 16.05 0.29 -3.78
N ALA A 177 16.40 -0.71 -4.60
CA ALA A 177 17.61 -1.49 -4.40
C ALA A 177 18.88 -0.65 -4.54
N MET A 178 18.88 0.32 -5.46
CA MET A 178 19.97 1.28 -5.62
C MET A 178 20.14 2.20 -4.42
N PHE A 179 19.04 2.65 -3.82
CA PHE A 179 19.07 3.52 -2.64
C PHE A 179 19.67 2.76 -1.45
N TRP A 180 19.10 1.60 -1.12
CA TRP A 180 19.54 0.80 0.01
C TRP A 180 20.97 0.28 -0.13
N ASN A 181 21.35 -0.18 -1.33
CA ASN A 181 22.73 -0.58 -1.57
C ASN A 181 23.70 0.59 -1.57
N GLY A 182 23.32 1.75 -2.13
CA GLY A 182 24.13 2.96 -2.10
C GLY A 182 24.40 3.42 -0.66
N ALA A 183 23.36 3.41 0.18
CA ALA A 183 23.49 3.68 1.60
C ALA A 183 24.42 2.65 2.29
N ALA A 184 24.20 1.36 2.06
CA ALA A 184 25.01 0.30 2.66
C ALA A 184 26.49 0.38 2.24
N TYR A 185 26.76 0.62 0.95
CA TYR A 185 28.11 0.75 0.40
C TYR A 185 28.84 1.99 0.97
N ASN A 186 28.18 3.16 0.96
CA ASN A 186 28.78 4.40 1.45
C ASN A 186 29.06 4.38 2.96
N ASN A 187 28.37 3.52 3.71
CA ASN A 187 28.61 3.31 5.14
C ASN A 187 29.49 2.08 5.45
N GLY A 188 30.09 1.45 4.43
CA GLY A 188 30.98 0.29 4.62
C GLY A 188 30.30 -0.99 5.09
N ILE A 189 28.97 -1.07 5.02
CA ILE A 189 28.19 -2.26 5.40
C ILE A 189 28.30 -3.33 4.31
N LEU A 190 28.22 -2.93 3.04
CA LEU A 190 28.37 -3.82 1.89
C LEU A 190 29.60 -3.42 1.05
N PRO A 191 30.44 -4.37 0.61
CA PRO A 191 31.68 -4.07 -0.11
C PRO A 191 31.48 -3.79 -1.61
N GLY A 192 30.24 -3.78 -2.11
CA GLY A 192 29.94 -3.76 -3.54
C GLY A 192 28.95 -2.67 -3.96
N LYS A 193 29.15 -2.15 -5.17
CA LYS A 193 28.24 -1.18 -5.82
C LYS A 193 27.04 -1.83 -6.52
N ARG A 194 27.05 -3.16 -6.68
CA ARG A 194 25.93 -3.90 -7.26
C ARG A 194 24.82 -4.04 -6.22
N PRO A 195 23.60 -3.58 -6.50
CA PRO A 195 22.51 -3.64 -5.54
C PRO A 195 22.07 -5.07 -5.31
N ILE A 196 22.39 -5.63 -4.14
CA ILE A 196 21.96 -6.99 -3.78
C ILE A 196 20.82 -6.98 -2.76
N VAL A 197 20.57 -5.85 -2.11
CA VAL A 197 19.52 -5.65 -1.09
C VAL A 197 18.45 -4.71 -1.61
N GLY A 198 17.21 -4.90 -1.17
CA GLY A 198 16.10 -4.03 -1.51
C GLY A 198 14.81 -4.46 -0.81
N GLU A 199 13.74 -3.77 -1.15
CA GLU A 199 12.40 -4.00 -0.62
C GLU A 199 11.60 -4.90 -1.56
N ALA A 200 10.99 -5.92 -1.00
CA ALA A 200 9.99 -6.75 -1.67
C ALA A 200 9.21 -7.50 -0.60
N TYR A 201 7.90 -7.56 -0.77
CA TYR A 201 7.00 -8.14 0.23
C TYR A 201 6.00 -9.06 -0.45
N SER A 202 5.66 -10.17 0.19
CA SER A 202 4.53 -11.00 -0.23
C SER A 202 3.20 -10.23 -0.07
N PRO A 203 2.08 -10.76 -0.60
CA PRO A 203 0.76 -10.21 -0.34
C PRO A 203 0.43 -10.05 1.17
N ASP A 204 1.00 -10.90 2.01
CA ASP A 204 0.86 -10.85 3.48
C ASP A 204 1.82 -9.85 4.15
N GLY A 205 2.61 -9.11 3.38
CA GLY A 205 3.59 -8.14 3.89
C GLY A 205 4.87 -8.77 4.43
N VAL A 206 5.13 -10.05 4.14
CA VAL A 206 6.35 -10.73 4.60
C VAL A 206 7.50 -10.38 3.64
N PRO A 207 8.68 -9.98 4.13
CA PRO A 207 9.82 -9.72 3.25
C PRO A 207 10.18 -10.96 2.41
N ILE A 208 10.32 -10.78 1.11
CA ILE A 208 10.66 -11.86 0.16
C ILE A 208 11.92 -11.54 -0.63
N MET A 209 12.58 -12.59 -1.14
CA MET A 209 13.64 -12.45 -2.12
C MET A 209 13.03 -12.42 -3.52
N LEU A 210 13.34 -11.38 -4.29
CA LEU A 210 13.01 -11.35 -5.72
C LEU A 210 14.10 -12.03 -6.51
N LYS A 211 13.73 -13.03 -7.30
CA LYS A 211 14.65 -13.73 -8.20
C LYS A 211 14.40 -13.32 -9.65
N ALA A 212 15.46 -13.35 -10.44
CA ALA A 212 15.35 -13.37 -11.89
C ALA A 212 14.52 -14.61 -12.32
N PRO A 213 13.81 -14.54 -13.46
CA PRO A 213 13.15 -15.71 -14.02
C PRO A 213 14.11 -16.89 -14.21
N ASP A 214 13.63 -18.11 -13.99
CA ASP A 214 14.46 -19.32 -14.08
C ASP A 214 15.02 -19.55 -15.49
N ASP A 215 14.31 -19.06 -16.52
CA ASP A 215 14.67 -19.11 -17.93
C ASP A 215 15.47 -17.88 -18.41
N PHE A 216 15.94 -17.03 -17.49
CA PHE A 216 16.70 -15.84 -17.86
C PHE A 216 18.01 -16.21 -18.58
N PRO A 217 18.27 -15.65 -19.79
CA PRO A 217 19.43 -16.02 -20.60
C PRO A 217 20.70 -15.33 -20.07
N TRP A 218 21.34 -15.93 -19.06
CA TRP A 218 22.57 -15.39 -18.48
C TRP A 218 23.73 -15.36 -19.48
N THR A 219 24.03 -14.18 -20.02
CA THR A 219 25.20 -13.94 -20.88
C THR A 219 26.21 -13.00 -20.22
N PRO A 220 27.48 -12.99 -20.67
CA PRO A 220 28.47 -12.01 -20.22
C PRO A 220 28.02 -10.56 -20.44
N GLU A 221 27.27 -10.29 -21.51
CA GLU A 221 26.72 -8.97 -21.84
C GLU A 221 25.74 -8.49 -20.76
N TYR A 222 24.79 -9.33 -20.33
CA TYR A 222 23.86 -8.99 -19.24
C TYR A 222 24.58 -8.77 -17.91
N THR A 223 25.58 -9.59 -17.61
CA THR A 223 26.40 -9.44 -16.41
C THR A 223 27.17 -8.11 -16.42
N LYS A 224 27.67 -7.71 -17.59
CA LYS A 224 28.35 -6.41 -17.79
C LYS A 224 27.37 -5.24 -17.73
N ALA A 225 26.14 -5.43 -18.20
CA ALA A 225 25.05 -4.44 -18.11
C ALA A 225 24.52 -4.27 -16.66
N GLY A 226 24.96 -5.10 -15.72
CA GLY A 226 24.62 -4.97 -14.30
C GLY A 226 23.34 -5.71 -13.90
N VAL A 227 22.87 -6.66 -14.71
CA VAL A 227 21.77 -7.55 -14.32
C VAL A 227 22.23 -8.44 -13.15
N ILE A 228 21.35 -8.61 -12.16
CA ILE A 228 21.60 -9.37 -10.93
C ILE A 228 20.63 -10.55 -10.81
N PRO A 229 21.05 -11.69 -10.23
CA PRO A 229 20.21 -12.88 -10.14
C PRO A 229 19.08 -12.74 -9.12
N SER A 230 19.26 -11.88 -8.12
CA SER A 230 18.27 -11.69 -7.06
C SER A 230 18.50 -10.40 -6.29
N ILE A 231 17.43 -9.92 -5.66
CA ILE A 231 17.45 -8.90 -4.60
C ILE A 231 16.99 -9.59 -3.32
N VAL A 232 17.82 -9.53 -2.28
CA VAL A 232 17.48 -10.07 -0.96
C VAL A 232 16.76 -9.00 -0.13
N PRO A 233 15.80 -9.38 0.71
CA PRO A 233 15.09 -8.42 1.55
C PRO A 233 16.05 -7.75 2.54
N LEU A 234 15.71 -6.53 2.95
CA LEU A 234 16.44 -5.85 4.02
C LEU A 234 16.43 -6.73 5.29
N PRO A 235 17.60 -6.89 5.95
CA PRO A 235 17.63 -7.57 7.24
C PRO A 235 16.84 -6.76 8.28
N ALA A 236 16.28 -7.47 9.25
CA ALA A 236 15.63 -6.84 10.40
C ALA A 236 16.63 -5.90 11.08
N TRP A 237 16.21 -4.66 11.38
CA TRP A 237 17.12 -3.61 11.84
C TRP A 237 17.82 -3.99 13.15
N GLU A 238 17.21 -4.85 13.96
CA GLU A 238 17.75 -5.40 15.21
C GLU A 238 18.94 -6.34 15.00
N THR A 239 19.07 -6.91 13.80
CA THR A 239 20.12 -7.89 13.45
C THR A 239 21.34 -7.26 12.81
N ILE A 240 21.24 -6.00 12.41
CA ILE A 240 22.34 -5.24 11.83
C ILE A 240 23.03 -4.53 12.99
N PRO A 241 24.36 -4.69 13.17
CA PRO A 241 25.07 -3.85 14.13
C PRO A 241 24.79 -2.39 13.76
N PRO A 242 24.36 -1.55 14.71
CA PRO A 242 24.13 -0.14 14.41
C PRO A 242 25.41 0.41 13.79
N ALA A 243 25.30 0.93 12.56
CA ALA A 243 26.34 1.80 12.04
C ALA A 243 26.52 2.93 13.04
N ASP A 244 27.76 3.38 13.22
CA ASP A 244 28.17 4.33 14.27
C ASP A 244 27.00 5.19 14.77
N ASN A 245 26.45 4.81 15.93
CA ASN A 245 25.34 5.52 16.57
C ASN A 245 25.81 6.89 17.07
N PHE A 246 27.13 7.09 17.16
CA PHE A 246 27.77 8.39 17.20
C PHE A 246 28.05 8.85 15.76
N ARG A 247 27.00 8.90 14.93
CA ARG A 247 26.97 9.93 13.90
C ARG A 247 27.06 11.23 14.65
N VAL A 248 28.25 11.79 14.63
CA VAL A 248 28.45 13.10 15.20
C VAL A 248 27.68 14.04 14.30
N PHE A 249 26.52 14.49 14.76
CA PHE A 249 25.88 15.71 14.24
C PHE A 249 26.73 16.91 14.68
N GLU A 250 28.02 16.87 14.36
CA GLU A 250 28.95 17.96 14.63
C GLU A 250 28.71 19.02 13.56
N ARG A 251 28.65 20.27 14.02
CA ARG A 251 28.59 21.44 13.16
C ARG A 251 29.77 21.43 12.21
N GLY A 252 29.49 21.40 10.92
CA GLY A 252 30.51 21.57 9.91
C GLY A 252 30.60 22.97 9.33
N GLY A 253 31.79 23.59 9.44
CA GLY A 253 32.35 24.53 8.46
C GLY A 253 33.36 25.47 9.09
N ARG A 254 34.54 25.65 8.49
CA ARG A 254 35.56 26.62 8.95
C ARG A 254 35.19 28.06 8.59
N ASN A 255 34.26 28.25 7.64
CA ASN A 255 33.91 29.53 7.00
C ASN A 255 32.47 30.01 7.23
N ILE A 256 31.87 29.74 8.40
CA ILE A 256 30.51 30.21 8.72
C ILE A 256 30.61 31.23 9.87
N THR A 257 30.41 32.51 9.57
CA THR A 257 30.44 33.64 10.54
C THR A 257 29.18 33.73 11.40
N ASN A 258 28.21 32.84 11.20
CA ASN A 258 26.92 32.80 11.86
C ASN A 258 26.69 31.40 12.43
N LEU A 259 26.15 31.35 13.66
CA LEU A 259 26.17 30.20 14.55
C LEU A 259 25.44 28.93 14.05
N PHE A 260 24.90 28.87 12.82
CA PHE A 260 24.17 27.73 12.27
C PHE A 260 24.35 27.61 10.73
N PRO A 261 24.78 26.46 10.19
CA PRO A 261 24.71 26.15 8.75
C PRO A 261 23.29 25.75 8.32
N GLU A 262 22.85 26.18 7.14
CA GLU A 262 21.60 25.74 6.52
C GLU A 262 21.82 24.44 5.72
N VAL A 263 21.28 23.33 6.22
CA VAL A 263 21.39 22.02 5.55
C VAL A 263 20.56 22.03 4.27
N GLY A 264 21.19 21.73 3.13
CA GLY A 264 20.52 21.64 1.82
C GLY A 264 20.65 22.90 0.94
N LEU A 265 21.37 23.93 1.40
CA LEU A 265 21.69 25.11 0.59
C LEU A 265 23.17 25.09 0.18
N PRO A 266 23.49 24.84 -1.10
CA PRO A 266 24.87 24.74 -1.56
C PRO A 266 25.60 26.08 -1.43
N ASN A 267 26.75 26.07 -0.75
CA ASN A 267 27.60 27.25 -0.67
C ASN A 267 28.44 27.38 -1.95
N ARG A 268 28.25 28.47 -2.68
CA ARG A 268 28.98 28.78 -3.94
C ARG A 268 30.50 28.87 -3.80
N PHE A 269 31.01 29.02 -2.58
CA PHE A 269 32.45 29.11 -2.29
C PHE A 269 33.04 27.78 -1.81
N GLU A 270 32.22 26.73 -1.68
CA GLU A 270 32.66 25.37 -1.35
C GLU A 270 33.07 24.64 -2.63
N GLU A 271 34.22 23.94 -2.58
CA GLU A 271 34.68 23.16 -3.74
C GLU A 271 33.70 22.02 -4.03
N PRO A 272 33.23 21.86 -5.29
CA PRO A 272 32.32 20.77 -5.65
C PRO A 272 32.89 19.39 -5.30
N GLY A 273 32.15 18.60 -4.53
CA GLY A 273 32.57 17.27 -4.09
C GLY A 273 33.66 17.25 -3.01
N ARG A 274 34.01 18.41 -2.46
CA ARG A 274 34.96 18.56 -1.34
C ARG A 274 34.32 19.37 -0.22
N PRO A 275 33.38 18.74 0.52
CA PRO A 275 32.72 19.42 1.62
C PRO A 275 33.74 19.79 2.70
N ASP A 276 33.57 20.97 3.31
CA ASP A 276 34.48 21.54 4.32
C ASP A 276 34.53 20.65 5.59
N ILE A 277 33.43 19.94 5.89
CA ILE A 277 33.40 18.83 6.86
C ILE A 277 33.17 17.49 6.16
N ARG A 278 33.99 16.51 6.54
CA ARG A 278 33.92 15.12 6.08
C ARG A 278 33.32 14.23 7.17
N GLN A 279 32.74 13.11 6.75
CA GLN A 279 32.02 12.15 7.60
C GLN A 279 32.87 11.54 8.74
N SER A 280 34.19 11.66 8.68
CA SER A 280 35.11 11.25 9.74
C SER A 280 36.38 12.11 9.71
N ASN A 281 36.70 12.78 10.82
CA ASN A 281 38.08 13.19 11.10
C ASN A 281 38.69 12.15 12.03
N ARG A 282 39.33 11.14 11.43
CA ARG A 282 40.46 10.43 12.02
C ARG A 282 41.64 10.59 11.08
#